data_AF-A0A937TYB9-F1
#
_entry.id   AF-A0A937TYB9-F1
#
_cell.length_a   1.000
_cell.length_b   1.000
_cell.length_c   1.000
_cell.angle_alpha   90.00
_cell.angle_beta   90.00
_cell.angle_gamma   90.00
#
_symmetry.space_group_name_H-M   'P 1'
#
loop_
_entity.id
_entity.type
_entity.pdbx_description
1 polymer ?
#
loop_
_entity_poly.entity_id
_entity_poly.type
_entity_poly.pdbx_seq_one_letter_code
_entity_poly.pdbx_strand_id
1 'polypeptide(L)'
;MRYIVLAGLCLMLLGGWGCQSKEKAESASLARGDLAQAAYSTYIARGRATRGGTKDPTNEIYPTYWADGIKALNPIKVYTHRINIVVVQRISDGIEEGKYIYIPISSYLPMTGDDGFTFSPEPRKGNTYSLGDGVFDFKRTRNK
;
A
#
# COMPACT_ATOMS: atom_id res chain seq x y z
N MET A 1 65.78 18.18 -23.30
CA MET A 1 64.83 19.06 -22.59
C MET A 1 63.64 19.33 -23.52
N ARG A 2 62.41 19.01 -23.04
CA ARG A 2 61.10 19.57 -23.45
C ARG A 2 60.58 19.23 -24.86
N TYR A 3 59.78 18.16 -25.02
CA TYR A 3 58.29 18.07 -24.93
C TYR A 3 57.59 18.97 -25.96
N ILE A 4 57.32 18.45 -27.17
CA ILE A 4 56.09 17.73 -27.63
C ILE A 4 54.86 18.66 -27.78
N VAL A 5 54.64 19.00 -29.04
CA VAL A 5 53.38 19.08 -29.81
C VAL A 5 52.19 19.79 -29.18
N LEU A 6 52.00 21.02 -29.65
CA LEU A 6 50.74 21.74 -29.67
C LEU A 6 49.79 21.15 -30.73
N ALA A 7 48.51 21.25 -30.39
CA ALA A 7 47.37 21.39 -31.29
C ALA A 7 46.81 20.12 -31.96
N GLY A 8 45.52 19.92 -31.74
CA GLY A 8 44.68 19.22 -32.70
C GLY A 8 43.75 18.20 -32.07
N LEU A 9 42.68 18.65 -31.40
CA LEU A 9 41.33 18.45 -31.91
C LEU A 9 40.34 18.99 -30.86
N CYS A 10 39.60 20.02 -31.28
CA CYS A 10 38.37 20.45 -30.64
C CYS A 10 37.35 19.32 -30.84
N LEU A 11 37.26 18.43 -29.85
CA LEU A 11 36.47 17.20 -29.91
C LEU A 11 35.34 17.32 -28.88
N MET A 12 34.14 17.53 -29.42
CA MET A 12 32.84 17.14 -28.86
C MET A 12 32.39 17.92 -27.61
N LEU A 13 31.38 18.81 -27.74
CA LEU A 13 29.96 18.43 -27.77
C LEU A 13 29.67 17.30 -26.79
N LEU A 14 29.08 17.66 -25.65
CA LEU A 14 27.95 16.99 -24.98
C LEU A 14 27.82 17.62 -23.59
N GLY A 15 27.47 18.91 -23.59
CA GLY A 15 26.76 19.51 -22.47
C GLY A 15 25.37 18.89 -22.43
N GLY A 16 25.29 17.65 -21.96
CA GLY A 16 24.03 17.04 -21.58
C GLY A 16 23.46 17.90 -20.47
N TRP A 17 22.40 18.65 -20.79
CA TRP A 17 21.46 19.08 -19.78
C TRP A 17 21.12 17.84 -18.97
N GLY A 18 21.60 17.82 -17.73
CA GLY A 18 21.25 16.80 -16.76
C GLY A 18 19.73 16.74 -16.74
N CYS A 19 19.19 15.69 -17.34
CA CYS A 19 17.98 15.09 -16.85
C CYS A 19 18.31 14.80 -15.38
N GLN A 20 17.93 15.72 -14.48
CA GLN A 20 17.67 15.35 -13.11
C GLN A 20 16.54 14.33 -13.22
N SER A 21 16.93 13.07 -13.40
CA SER A 21 16.16 11.96 -12.88
C SER A 21 15.77 12.40 -11.47
N LYS A 22 14.48 12.70 -11.28
CA LYS A 22 13.88 12.64 -9.96
C LYS A 22 13.93 11.18 -9.53
N GLU A 23 15.13 10.68 -9.26
CA GLU A 23 15.38 9.59 -8.33
C GLU A 23 15.12 10.14 -6.93
N LYS A 24 13.84 10.33 -6.71
CA LYS A 24 13.17 10.27 -5.43
C LYS A 24 11.83 9.63 -5.85
N ALA A 25 11.60 8.31 -5.89
CA ALA A 25 12.04 7.25 -4.99
C ALA A 25 12.45 7.77 -3.60
N GLU A 26 11.82 8.86 -3.18
CA GLU A 26 11.61 9.16 -1.78
C GLU A 26 10.77 7.97 -1.37
N SER A 27 11.46 7.01 -0.76
CA SER A 27 10.88 5.88 -0.08
C SER A 27 9.53 6.34 0.43
N ALA A 28 8.44 5.83 -0.16
CA ALA A 28 7.12 5.98 0.42
C ALA A 28 7.32 5.58 1.87
N SER A 29 7.35 6.58 2.74
CA SER A 29 7.82 6.41 4.10
C SER A 29 6.89 5.36 4.67
N LEU A 30 7.43 4.18 5.00
CA LEU A 30 6.66 3.12 5.65
C LEU A 30 6.40 3.49 7.11
N ALA A 31 6.47 4.79 7.46
CA ALA A 31 6.09 5.26 8.77
C ALA A 31 4.60 4.95 8.98
N ARG A 32 4.31 4.50 10.19
CA ARG A 32 3.05 3.83 10.54
C ARG A 32 1.80 4.69 10.31
N GLY A 33 1.91 6.02 10.33
CA GLY A 33 0.82 6.95 9.97
C GLY A 33 0.54 7.06 8.47
N ASP A 34 1.54 6.79 7.62
CA ASP A 34 1.44 6.96 6.17
C ASP A 34 0.58 5.84 5.53
N LEU A 35 0.57 4.64 6.14
CA LEU A 35 -0.24 3.52 5.65
C LEU A 35 -1.74 3.73 5.88
N ALA A 36 -2.15 4.30 7.02
CA ALA A 36 -3.56 4.62 7.27
C ALA A 36 -4.08 5.67 6.27
N GLN A 37 -3.26 6.68 5.97
CA GLN A 37 -3.57 7.67 4.94
C GLN A 37 -3.63 7.04 3.55
N ALA A 38 -2.68 6.18 3.19
CA ALA A 38 -2.69 5.47 1.91
C ALA A 38 -3.91 4.56 1.74
N ALA A 39 -4.32 3.87 2.81
CA ALA A 39 -5.55 3.07 2.84
C ALA A 39 -6.79 3.94 2.62
N TYR A 40 -6.89 5.09 3.30
CA TYR A 40 -7.98 6.04 3.10
C TYR A 40 -8.03 6.57 1.66
N SER A 41 -6.90 7.00 1.11
CA SER A 41 -6.80 7.44 -0.29
C SER A 41 -7.25 6.35 -1.27
N THR A 42 -6.85 5.10 -1.03
CA THR A 42 -7.26 3.93 -1.83
C THR A 42 -8.79 3.72 -1.77
N TYR A 43 -9.37 3.79 -0.57
CA TYR A 43 -10.82 3.69 -0.37
C TYR A 43 -11.59 4.79 -1.13
N ILE A 44 -11.14 6.05 -1.03
CA ILE A 44 -11.78 7.19 -1.70
C ILE A 44 -11.66 7.08 -3.23
N ALA A 45 -10.50 6.67 -3.74
CA ALA A 45 -10.30 6.49 -5.19
C ALA A 45 -11.27 5.45 -5.75
N ARG A 46 -11.41 4.30 -5.07
CA ARG A 46 -12.41 3.27 -5.41
C ARG A 46 -13.83 3.84 -5.35
N GLY A 47 -14.20 4.53 -4.27
CA GLY A 47 -15.54 5.08 -4.10
C GLY A 47 -15.94 6.08 -5.18
N ARG A 48 -14.98 6.89 -5.68
CA ARG A 48 -15.20 7.79 -6.82
C ARG A 48 -15.51 7.01 -8.11
N ALA A 49 -14.78 5.93 -8.37
CA ALA A 49 -15.01 5.09 -9.54
C ALA A 49 -16.39 4.41 -9.50
N THR A 50 -16.79 3.86 -8.35
CA THR A 50 -18.11 3.21 -8.20
C THR A 50 -19.25 4.20 -8.40
N ARG A 51 -19.12 5.43 -7.86
CA ARG A 51 -20.11 6.50 -8.08
C ARG A 51 -20.15 7.01 -9.52
N GLY A 52 -19.05 6.91 -10.25
CA GLY A 52 -18.95 7.24 -11.68
C GLY A 52 -19.58 6.22 -12.63
N GLY A 53 -20.28 5.21 -12.10
CA GLY A 53 -21.00 4.21 -12.91
C GLY A 53 -20.25 2.91 -13.16
N THR A 54 -19.01 2.76 -12.67
CA THR A 54 -18.31 1.48 -12.67
C THR A 54 -18.94 0.57 -11.61
N LYS A 55 -19.91 -0.26 -12.02
CA LYS A 55 -20.46 -1.31 -11.15
C LYS A 55 -19.41 -2.39 -10.96
N ASP A 56 -18.57 -2.23 -9.94
CA ASP A 56 -17.81 -3.35 -9.40
C ASP A 56 -18.63 -3.96 -8.25
N PRO A 57 -19.31 -5.10 -8.46
CA PRO A 57 -20.09 -5.75 -7.40
C PRO A 57 -19.18 -6.40 -6.35
N THR A 58 -17.86 -6.42 -6.56
CA THR A 58 -16.92 -7.07 -5.66
C THR A 58 -16.40 -6.07 -4.62
N ASN A 59 -15.98 -6.62 -3.48
CA ASN A 59 -15.23 -5.86 -2.48
C ASN A 59 -13.78 -5.61 -2.89
N GLU A 60 -13.32 -6.19 -3.99
CA GLU A 60 -11.96 -6.03 -4.47
C GLU A 60 -11.72 -4.60 -4.97
N ILE A 61 -10.48 -4.14 -4.85
CA ILE A 61 -10.03 -2.83 -5.32
C ILE A 61 -8.98 -3.07 -6.39
N TYR A 62 -9.24 -2.65 -7.62
CA TYR A 62 -8.29 -2.82 -8.71
C TYR A 62 -6.97 -2.06 -8.49
N PRO A 63 -5.84 -2.58 -9.00
CA PRO A 63 -4.51 -1.96 -8.86
C PRO A 63 -4.42 -0.48 -9.25
N THR A 64 -5.23 -0.04 -10.20
CA THR A 64 -5.29 1.35 -10.66
C THR A 64 -5.70 2.34 -9.56
N TYR A 65 -6.37 1.86 -8.49
CA TYR A 65 -6.83 2.68 -7.37
C TYR A 65 -5.93 2.59 -6.13
N TRP A 66 -4.88 1.77 -6.15
CA TRP A 66 -3.99 1.64 -4.99
C TRP A 66 -3.12 2.89 -4.84
N ALA A 67 -3.14 3.49 -3.66
CA ALA A 67 -2.18 4.54 -3.31
C ALA A 67 -0.77 3.95 -3.19
N ASP A 68 0.26 4.79 -3.36
CA ASP A 68 1.65 4.30 -3.41
C ASP A 68 2.11 3.61 -2.12
N GLY A 69 1.62 4.05 -0.96
CA GLY A 69 1.87 3.35 0.31
C GLY A 69 1.28 1.93 0.34
N ILE A 70 0.14 1.70 -0.32
CA ILE A 70 -0.44 0.35 -0.47
C ILE A 70 0.36 -0.46 -1.47
N LYS A 71 0.77 0.14 -2.60
CA LYS A 71 1.63 -0.54 -3.59
C LYS A 71 2.96 -0.97 -2.98
N ALA A 72 3.55 -0.15 -2.10
CA ALA A 72 4.80 -0.44 -1.44
C ALA A 72 4.76 -1.70 -0.55
N LEU A 73 3.56 -2.16 -0.15
CA LEU A 73 3.39 -3.43 0.55
C LEU A 73 3.50 -4.66 -0.38
N ASN A 74 3.67 -4.46 -1.68
CA ASN A 74 3.66 -5.52 -2.71
C ASN A 74 2.41 -6.43 -2.61
N PRO A 75 1.19 -5.87 -2.66
CA PRO A 75 -0.04 -6.66 -2.56
C PRO A 75 -0.24 -7.57 -3.76
N ILE A 76 -0.77 -8.76 -3.51
CA ILE A 76 -1.35 -9.62 -4.55
C ILE A 76 -2.83 -9.34 -4.76
N LYS A 77 -3.52 -8.83 -3.72
CA LYS A 77 -4.93 -8.44 -3.75
C LYS A 77 -5.21 -7.39 -2.69
N VAL A 78 -6.07 -6.44 -3.00
CA VAL A 78 -6.59 -5.46 -2.03
C VAL A 78 -8.11 -5.46 -2.08
N TYR A 79 -8.77 -5.49 -0.94
CA TYR A 79 -10.23 -5.44 -0.87
C TYR A 79 -10.72 -4.66 0.36
N THR A 80 -11.98 -4.22 0.32
CA THR A 80 -12.62 -3.66 1.50
C THR A 80 -13.26 -4.75 2.34
N HIS A 81 -12.96 -4.76 3.64
CA HIS A 81 -13.77 -5.46 4.62
C HIS A 81 -14.59 -4.42 5.40
N ARG A 82 -15.89 -4.35 5.09
CA ARG A 82 -16.74 -3.20 5.47
C ARG A 82 -16.17 -1.91 4.84
N ILE A 83 -15.59 -1.02 5.64
CA ILE A 83 -14.91 0.21 5.18
C ILE A 83 -13.38 0.08 5.30
N ASN A 84 -12.88 -0.87 6.09
CA ASN A 84 -11.44 -1.05 6.30
C ASN A 84 -10.77 -1.69 5.08
N ILE A 85 -9.46 -1.49 4.95
CA ILE A 85 -8.69 -1.99 3.80
C ILE A 85 -7.93 -3.24 4.22
N VAL A 86 -8.07 -4.29 3.42
CA VAL A 86 -7.32 -5.52 3.58
C VAL A 86 -6.35 -5.66 2.42
N VAL A 87 -5.07 -5.77 2.75
CA VAL A 87 -3.95 -5.90 1.83
C VAL A 87 -3.43 -7.32 1.96
N VAL A 88 -3.76 -8.18 1.00
CA VAL A 88 -3.25 -9.55 0.95
C VAL A 88 -1.88 -9.53 0.30
N GLN A 89 -0.89 -10.11 0.99
CA GLN A 89 0.49 -10.24 0.51
C GLN A 89 0.86 -11.69 0.25
N ARG A 90 0.18 -12.64 0.89
CA ARG A 90 0.42 -14.07 0.73
C ARG A 90 -0.88 -14.87 0.77
N ILE A 91 -0.96 -15.90 -0.06
CA ILE A 91 -1.98 -16.95 0.01
C ILE A 91 -1.28 -18.30 -0.01
N SER A 92 -1.51 -19.11 1.02
CA SER A 92 -1.00 -20.49 1.11
C SER A 92 -2.05 -21.39 1.74
N ASP A 93 -2.30 -22.55 1.13
CA ASP A 93 -3.27 -23.54 1.62
C ASP A 93 -4.68 -22.96 1.89
N GLY A 94 -5.10 -21.98 1.08
CA GLY A 94 -6.39 -21.30 1.22
C GLY A 94 -6.46 -20.26 2.36
N ILE A 95 -5.34 -19.97 3.01
CA ILE A 95 -5.21 -18.94 4.05
C ILE A 95 -4.63 -17.67 3.43
N GLU A 96 -5.35 -16.56 3.59
CA GLU A 96 -4.87 -15.22 3.23
C GLU A 96 -4.08 -14.62 4.39
N GLU A 97 -2.97 -13.96 4.09
CA GLU A 97 -2.17 -13.22 5.07
C GLU A 97 -1.73 -11.86 4.52
N GLY A 98 -1.55 -10.90 5.42
CA GLY A 98 -1.03 -9.57 5.09
C GLY A 98 -1.42 -8.53 6.12
N LYS A 99 -1.71 -7.31 5.66
CA LYS A 99 -2.08 -6.18 6.52
C LYS A 99 -3.57 -5.88 6.48
N TYR A 100 -4.17 -5.71 7.65
CA TYR A 100 -5.49 -5.15 7.84
C TYR A 100 -5.32 -3.71 8.35
N ILE A 101 -5.86 -2.74 7.62
CA ILE A 101 -5.70 -1.33 7.91
C ILE A 101 -7.07 -0.75 8.27
N TYR A 102 -7.24 -0.46 9.55
CA TYR A 102 -8.40 0.23 10.10
C TYR A 102 -8.43 1.67 9.59
N ILE A 103 -9.58 2.07 9.05
CA ILE A 103 -9.83 3.45 8.67
C ILE A 103 -10.68 4.11 9.76
N PRO A 104 -10.27 5.25 10.36
CA PRO A 104 -10.98 5.90 11.47
C PRO A 104 -12.45 6.25 11.23
N ILE A 105 -12.89 6.41 9.97
CA ILE A 105 -14.30 6.61 9.63
C ILE A 105 -15.14 5.32 9.70
N SER A 106 -14.52 4.18 9.92
CA SER A 106 -15.19 2.90 10.13
C SER A 106 -15.72 2.81 11.56
N SER A 107 -17.01 2.56 11.70
CA SER A 107 -17.63 2.18 12.97
C SER A 107 -17.34 0.72 13.36
N TYR A 108 -16.74 -0.06 12.44
CA TYR A 108 -16.38 -1.45 12.67
C TYR A 108 -14.92 -1.58 13.11
N LEU A 109 -14.72 -2.16 14.30
CA LEU A 109 -13.42 -2.47 14.90
C LEU A 109 -13.02 -3.92 14.58
N PRO A 110 -11.78 -4.18 14.14
CA PRO A 110 -11.33 -5.54 13.86
C PRO A 110 -11.32 -6.39 15.15
N MET A 111 -11.77 -7.64 15.04
CA MET A 111 -11.79 -8.63 16.11
C MET A 111 -11.42 -10.01 15.58
N THR A 112 -10.56 -10.74 16.27
CA THR A 112 -10.28 -12.14 15.92
C THR A 112 -11.54 -12.98 16.05
N GLY A 113 -11.78 -13.85 15.07
CA GLY A 113 -12.97 -14.68 14.94
C GLY A 113 -13.99 -14.15 13.93
N ASP A 114 -14.01 -12.84 13.68
CA ASP A 114 -14.94 -12.24 12.73
C ASP A 114 -14.56 -12.62 11.29
N ASP A 115 -15.52 -13.09 10.51
CA ASP A 115 -15.37 -13.37 9.07
C ASP A 115 -14.13 -14.20 8.69
N GLY A 116 -13.69 -15.06 9.63
CA GLY A 116 -12.54 -15.95 9.53
C GLY A 116 -11.19 -15.30 9.80
N PHE A 117 -11.14 -14.04 10.27
CA PHE A 117 -9.91 -13.31 10.57
C PHE A 117 -9.30 -13.69 11.92
N THR A 118 -7.97 -13.63 11.98
CA THR A 118 -7.16 -13.66 13.20
C THR A 118 -6.13 -12.55 13.10
N PHE A 119 -5.99 -11.75 14.14
CA PHE A 119 -5.13 -10.57 14.15
C PHE A 119 -3.93 -10.73 15.08
N SER A 120 -2.82 -10.12 14.69
CA SER A 120 -1.62 -10.01 15.50
C SER A 120 -1.06 -8.59 15.41
N PRO A 121 -0.94 -7.85 16.53
CA PRO A 121 -1.42 -8.21 17.87
C PRO A 121 -2.96 -8.29 17.93
N GLU A 122 -3.50 -8.94 18.96
CA GLU A 122 -4.95 -9.02 19.19
C GLU A 122 -5.51 -7.61 19.48
N PRO A 123 -6.43 -7.08 18.64
CA PRO A 123 -6.99 -5.74 18.81
C PRO A 123 -7.88 -5.61 20.07
N ARG A 124 -8.43 -6.71 20.60
CA ARG A 124 -9.33 -6.67 21.76
C ARG A 124 -8.81 -7.51 22.92
N LYS A 125 -8.60 -6.88 24.08
CA LYS A 125 -8.28 -7.56 25.34
C LYS A 125 -9.39 -7.28 26.37
N GLY A 126 -10.25 -8.27 26.60
CA GLY A 126 -11.43 -8.13 27.45
C GLY A 126 -12.42 -7.11 26.87
N ASN A 127 -12.65 -6.00 27.58
CA ASN A 127 -13.53 -4.91 27.14
C ASN A 127 -12.78 -3.72 26.54
N THR A 128 -11.45 -3.81 26.40
CA THR A 128 -10.61 -2.73 25.87
C THR A 128 -10.17 -3.06 24.45
N TYR A 129 -10.35 -2.09 23.55
CA TYR A 129 -9.79 -2.14 22.20
C TYR A 129 -8.48 -1.35 22.17
N SER A 130 -7.45 -1.96 21.59
CA SER A 130 -6.15 -1.35 21.35
C SER A 130 -5.92 -1.29 19.85
N LEU A 131 -6.25 -0.15 19.25
CA LEU A 131 -6.08 0.01 17.82
C LEU A 131 -4.65 0.35 17.40
N GLY A 132 -3.81 0.80 18.33
CA GLY A 132 -2.44 1.21 18.01
C GLY A 132 -2.42 2.27 16.89
N ASP A 133 -1.71 1.97 15.82
CA ASP A 133 -1.65 2.76 14.58
C ASP A 133 -2.74 2.40 13.55
N GLY A 134 -3.64 1.48 13.91
CA GLY A 134 -4.69 0.97 13.05
C GLY A 134 -4.22 -0.07 12.04
N VAL A 135 -2.99 -0.59 12.15
CA VAL A 135 -2.45 -1.60 11.24
C VAL A 135 -2.23 -2.92 11.98
N PHE A 136 -2.80 -4.00 11.47
CA PHE A 136 -2.70 -5.33 12.07
C PHE A 136 -2.16 -6.31 11.04
N ASP A 137 -1.27 -7.20 11.46
CA ASP A 137 -1.08 -8.44 10.71
C ASP A 137 -2.34 -9.28 10.84
N PHE A 138 -2.77 -9.89 9.74
CA PHE A 138 -3.90 -10.80 9.76
C PHE A 138 -3.55 -12.13 9.10
N LYS A 139 -4.26 -13.16 9.56
CA LYS A 139 -4.53 -14.37 8.82
C LYS A 139 -6.04 -14.49 8.62
N ARG A 140 -6.47 -15.05 7.50
CA ARG A 140 -7.89 -15.30 7.25
C ARG A 140 -8.09 -16.63 6.56
N THR A 141 -8.92 -17.48 7.16
CA THR A 141 -9.41 -18.70 6.50
C THR A 141 -10.70 -18.36 5.77
N ARG A 142 -10.76 -18.64 4.46
CA ARG A 142 -11.99 -18.41 3.70
C ARG A 142 -13.01 -19.48 4.09
N ASN A 143 -14.01 -19.13 4.88
CA ASN A 143 -15.16 -20.01 5.10
C ASN A 143 -15.85 -20.20 3.73
N LYS A 144 -15.93 -21.45 3.27
CA LYS A 144 -16.65 -21.83 2.06
C LYS A 144 -18.16 -21.75 2.26
#